data_AF-A0A438ECF3-F1
#
_entry.id   AF-A0A438ECF3-F1
#
_cell.length_a   1.000
_cell.length_b   1.000
_cell.length_c   1.000
_cell.angle_alpha   90.00
_cell.angle_beta   90.00
_cell.angle_gamma   90.00
#
_symmetry.space_group_name_H-M   'P 1'
#
loop_
_entity.id
_entity.type
_entity.pdbx_description
1 polymer ?
#
loop_
_entity_poly.entity_id
_entity_poly.type
_entity_poly.pdbx_seq_one_letter_code
_entity_poly.pdbx_strand_id
1 'polypeptide(L)'
;MESSGSLFVGTYILQLILHLPSQMAPHIRDLVAALVRRLQSCQITGLRSSLLLIFARLVHMSAPNVEQFIDLLVTVPAKDYDNSFVYVMSEWAKQQGEIQGAYQIKVTTTALALLLSTRHVELAKINVQGHLVKTIAGITTRSKAKSTPDQWTVMPLPAKILALLADVLIEIQEQVGIGNDEDSDWEEIQAEDVETDQDLVISSGATSFGRPTYEQLEAMAKVFDENQEDGDEDDLLSGADPLNEINLANYLADFFVKFSHSDRQLFDHLCQSLTLAQQNAIQMILNRLGCLVREKMQESGSTWGTPVALLWWELPM
;
A
#
# COMPACT_ATOMS: atom_id res chain seq x y z
N MET A 1 -24.98 -7.23 21.73
CA MET A 1 -25.50 -5.85 21.64
C MET A 1 -24.41 -4.81 21.31
N GLU A 2 -23.19 -5.20 20.91
CA GLU A 2 -22.02 -4.30 20.89
C GLU A 2 -21.59 -3.77 19.50
N SER A 3 -22.44 -3.81 18.47
CA SER A 3 -21.96 -3.53 17.11
C SER A 3 -21.92 -2.04 16.78
N SER A 4 -23.05 -1.33 16.86
CA SER A 4 -23.14 0.03 16.30
C SER A 4 -22.41 1.08 17.15
N GLY A 5 -22.58 1.04 18.48
CA GLY A 5 -21.94 2.01 19.39
C GLY A 5 -20.41 2.00 19.33
N SER A 6 -19.80 0.85 19.01
CA SER A 6 -18.33 0.74 18.95
C SER A 6 -17.74 1.29 17.66
N LEU A 7 -18.51 1.39 16.58
CA LEU A 7 -18.05 1.99 15.32
C LEU A 7 -17.91 3.51 15.48
N PHE A 8 -18.89 4.16 16.13
CA PHE A 8 -18.84 5.60 16.45
C PHE A 8 -17.66 5.98 17.34
N VAL A 9 -17.23 5.09 18.25
CA VAL A 9 -16.05 5.33 19.10
C VAL A 9 -14.79 5.44 18.25
N GLY A 10 -14.68 4.64 17.18
CA GLY A 10 -13.53 4.70 16.28
C GLY A 10 -13.43 6.04 15.58
N THR A 11 -14.52 6.48 14.97
CA THR A 11 -14.65 7.79 14.31
C THR A 11 -14.36 8.94 15.27
N TYR A 12 -14.89 8.88 16.49
CA TYR A 12 -14.66 9.92 17.50
C TYR A 12 -13.19 10.02 17.93
N ILE A 13 -12.54 8.89 18.22
CA ILE A 13 -11.11 8.87 18.58
C ILE A 13 -10.27 9.41 17.42
N LEU A 14 -10.59 9.05 16.19
CA LEU A 14 -9.91 9.55 15.01
C LEU A 14 -10.01 11.07 14.90
N GLN A 15 -11.20 11.63 15.11
CA GLN A 15 -11.43 13.08 15.11
C GLN A 15 -10.64 13.80 16.22
N LEU A 16 -10.53 13.20 17.42
CA LEU A 16 -9.68 13.74 18.49
C LEU A 16 -8.20 13.76 18.09
N ILE A 17 -7.70 12.71 17.44
CA ILE A 17 -6.31 12.66 16.96
C ILE A 17 -6.07 13.71 15.86
N LEU A 18 -7.03 13.88 14.95
CA LEU A 18 -6.94 14.83 13.84
C LEU A 18 -6.93 16.29 14.31
N HIS A 19 -7.83 16.65 15.22
CA HIS A 19 -8.04 18.05 15.59
C HIS A 19 -7.37 18.48 16.90
N LEU A 20 -6.98 17.54 17.77
CA LEU A 20 -6.42 17.83 19.09
C LEU A 20 -5.12 17.04 19.39
N PRO A 21 -4.14 16.96 18.45
CA PRO A 21 -2.97 16.10 18.63
C PRO A 21 -2.13 16.46 19.87
N SER A 22 -1.99 17.76 20.18
CA SER A 22 -1.25 18.22 21.36
C SER A 22 -1.91 17.84 22.69
N GLN A 23 -3.24 17.83 22.74
CA GLN A 23 -3.99 17.41 23.93
C GLN A 23 -4.03 15.89 24.06
N MET A 24 -3.96 15.17 22.94
CA MET A 24 -3.90 13.71 22.92
C MET A 24 -2.53 13.17 23.32
N ALA A 25 -1.44 13.89 23.05
CA ALA A 25 -0.07 13.47 23.34
C ALA A 25 0.15 12.83 24.73
N PRO A 26 -0.26 13.44 25.86
CA PRO A 26 -0.07 12.84 27.19
C PRO A 26 -0.89 11.56 27.42
N HIS A 27 -1.94 11.33 26.63
CA HIS A 27 -2.87 10.21 26.77
C HIS A 27 -2.63 9.08 25.75
N ILE A 28 -1.65 9.21 24.84
CA ILE A 28 -1.40 8.21 23.78
C ILE A 28 -1.14 6.83 24.37
N ARG A 29 -0.37 6.71 25.45
CA ARG A 29 -0.06 5.42 26.09
C ARG A 29 -1.33 4.70 26.55
N ASP A 30 -2.22 5.43 27.23
CA ASP A 30 -3.47 4.86 27.74
C ASP A 30 -4.44 4.54 26.59
N LEU A 31 -4.47 5.40 25.56
CA LEU A 31 -5.23 5.15 24.34
C LEU A 31 -4.76 3.86 23.65
N VAL A 32 -3.46 3.69 23.43
CA VAL A 32 -2.88 2.49 22.85
C VAL A 32 -3.26 1.25 23.66
N ALA A 33 -3.13 1.29 24.99
CA ALA A 33 -3.51 0.18 25.85
C ALA A 33 -5.02 -0.14 25.78
N ALA A 34 -5.88 0.86 25.59
CA ALA A 34 -7.30 0.66 25.38
C ALA A 34 -7.62 0.08 23.99
N LEU A 35 -6.98 0.59 22.93
CA LEU A 35 -7.14 0.11 21.56
C LEU A 35 -6.69 -1.35 21.42
N VAL A 36 -5.54 -1.72 21.99
CA VAL A 36 -5.04 -3.10 22.00
C VAL A 36 -6.05 -4.04 22.67
N ARG A 37 -6.52 -3.71 23.88
CA ARG A 37 -7.55 -4.51 24.57
C ARG A 37 -8.84 -4.62 23.74
N ARG A 38 -9.25 -3.54 23.08
CA ARG A 38 -10.45 -3.56 22.24
C ARG A 38 -10.24 -4.45 21.03
N LEU A 39 -9.11 -4.34 20.33
CA LEU A 39 -8.74 -5.17 19.18
C LEU A 39 -8.68 -6.66 19.55
N GLN A 40 -8.18 -7.00 20.75
CA GLN A 40 -8.15 -8.37 21.26
C GLN A 40 -9.54 -8.95 21.52
N SER A 41 -10.48 -8.11 21.98
CA SER A 41 -11.84 -8.54 22.35
C SER A 41 -12.84 -8.54 21.18
N CYS A 42 -12.61 -7.74 20.13
CA CYS A 42 -13.62 -7.53 19.11
C CYS A 42 -13.69 -8.69 18.10
N GLN A 43 -14.88 -9.08 17.69
CA GLN A 43 -15.09 -10.15 16.71
C GLN A 43 -15.58 -9.62 15.35
N ILE A 44 -15.85 -8.32 15.26
CA ILE A 44 -16.43 -7.66 14.10
C ILE A 44 -15.30 -7.16 13.21
N THR A 45 -15.22 -7.62 11.96
CA THR A 45 -14.17 -7.25 11.01
C THR A 45 -14.10 -5.74 10.78
N GLY A 46 -15.23 -5.08 10.50
CA GLY A 46 -15.26 -3.62 10.26
C GLY A 46 -14.76 -2.81 11.45
N LEU A 47 -15.02 -3.25 12.69
CA LEU A 47 -14.46 -2.62 13.88
C LEU A 47 -12.94 -2.84 13.99
N ARG A 48 -12.42 -4.02 13.58
CA ARG A 48 -10.97 -4.26 13.57
C ARG A 48 -10.28 -3.32 12.58
N SER A 49 -10.82 -3.17 11.37
CA SER A 49 -10.31 -2.22 10.38
C SER A 49 -10.34 -0.77 10.89
N SER A 50 -11.43 -0.35 11.52
CA SER A 50 -11.54 0.99 12.14
C SER A 50 -10.49 1.21 13.25
N LEU A 51 -10.23 0.21 14.09
CA LEU A 51 -9.18 0.30 15.12
C LEU A 51 -7.77 0.33 14.53
N LEU A 52 -7.51 -0.44 13.47
CA LEU A 52 -6.24 -0.41 12.74
C LEU A 52 -5.99 0.94 12.06
N LEU A 53 -7.04 1.58 11.53
CA LEU A 53 -6.95 2.93 10.98
C LEU A 53 -6.46 3.94 12.05
N ILE A 54 -6.93 3.80 13.30
CA ILE A 54 -6.45 4.65 14.40
C ILE A 54 -4.96 4.41 14.66
N PHE A 55 -4.49 3.15 14.67
CA PHE A 55 -3.05 2.86 14.78
C PHE A 55 -2.25 3.48 13.62
N ALA A 56 -2.75 3.39 12.39
CA ALA A 56 -2.12 4.01 11.23
C ALA A 56 -2.00 5.54 11.40
N ARG A 57 -3.04 6.19 11.91
CA ARG A 57 -3.01 7.63 12.18
C ARG A 57 -2.05 8.00 13.32
N LEU A 58 -1.92 7.17 14.34
CA LEU A 58 -0.91 7.36 15.39
C LEU A 58 0.52 7.21 14.85
N VAL A 59 0.76 6.31 13.88
CA VAL A 59 2.04 6.22 13.17
C VAL A 59 2.35 7.53 12.43
N HIS A 60 1.40 8.04 11.66
CA HIS A 60 1.55 9.32 10.93
C HIS A 60 1.78 10.50 11.87
N MET A 61 1.04 10.58 12.97
CA MET A 61 1.23 11.61 14.00
C MET A 61 2.61 11.54 14.66
N SER A 62 3.21 10.35 14.70
CA SER A 62 4.53 10.14 15.28
C SER A 62 5.67 10.47 14.32
N ALA A 63 5.39 10.67 13.02
CA ALA A 63 6.42 11.03 12.04
C ALA A 63 7.04 12.41 12.37
N PRO A 64 8.37 12.56 12.28
CA PRO A 64 9.37 11.60 11.78
C PRO A 64 9.85 10.56 12.82
N ASN A 65 9.45 10.65 14.09
CA ASN A 65 9.88 9.80 15.20
C ASN A 65 9.08 8.49 15.34
N VAL A 66 8.80 7.80 14.22
CA VAL A 66 7.98 6.58 14.22
C VAL A 66 8.56 5.47 15.10
N GLU A 67 9.88 5.40 15.24
CA GLU A 67 10.58 4.46 16.14
C GLU A 67 10.10 4.59 17.60
N GLN A 68 9.87 5.81 18.09
CA GLN A 68 9.39 6.03 19.48
C GLN A 68 7.98 5.46 19.69
N PHE A 69 7.15 5.46 18.64
CA PHE A 69 5.83 4.84 18.69
C PHE A 69 5.92 3.31 18.72
N ILE A 70 6.89 2.73 18.00
CA ILE A 70 7.19 1.30 18.08
C ILE A 70 7.66 0.94 19.49
N ASP A 71 8.59 1.70 20.06
CA ASP A 71 9.07 1.51 21.43
C ASP A 71 7.93 1.59 22.45
N LEU A 72 7.02 2.56 22.28
CA LEU A 72 5.83 2.68 23.11
C LEU A 72 4.99 1.39 23.06
N LEU A 73 4.68 0.88 21.86
CA LEU A 73 3.90 -0.34 21.67
C LEU A 73 4.60 -1.57 22.30
N VAL A 74 5.93 -1.64 22.25
CA VAL A 74 6.70 -2.70 22.91
C VAL A 74 6.51 -2.65 24.43
N THR A 75 6.36 -1.46 25.03
CA THR A 75 6.15 -1.32 26.48
C THR A 75 4.72 -1.63 26.96
N VAL A 76 3.76 -1.80 26.05
CA VAL A 76 2.35 -2.08 26.39
C VAL A 76 2.10 -3.59 26.26
N PRO A 77 1.54 -4.25 27.29
CA PRO A 77 1.28 -5.69 27.24
C PRO A 77 0.08 -6.02 26.33
N ALA A 78 0.18 -7.13 25.61
CA ALA A 78 -0.91 -7.74 24.87
C ALA A 78 -1.09 -9.19 25.32
N LYS A 79 -2.33 -9.62 25.55
CA LYS A 79 -2.62 -11.00 25.96
C LYS A 79 -2.14 -11.99 24.90
N ASP A 80 -1.45 -13.06 25.30
CA ASP A 80 -0.95 -14.15 24.45
C ASP A 80 0.14 -13.74 23.42
N TYR A 81 0.72 -12.55 23.56
CA TYR A 81 1.82 -12.03 22.74
C TYR A 81 2.91 -11.42 23.62
N ASP A 82 4.14 -11.34 23.11
CA ASP A 82 5.27 -10.77 23.86
C ASP A 82 5.05 -9.30 24.21
N ASN A 83 4.46 -8.54 23.27
CA ASN A 83 4.10 -7.14 23.45
C ASN A 83 3.02 -6.71 22.45
N SER A 84 2.50 -5.49 22.62
CA SER A 84 1.44 -4.96 21.76
C SER A 84 1.89 -4.71 20.33
N PHE A 85 3.17 -4.40 20.08
CA PHE A 85 3.68 -4.23 18.72
C PHE A 85 3.55 -5.53 17.92
N VAL A 86 4.01 -6.66 18.49
CA VAL A 86 3.90 -7.98 17.85
C VAL A 86 2.44 -8.32 17.54
N TYR A 87 1.55 -8.08 18.50
CA TYR A 87 0.12 -8.33 18.32
C TYR A 87 -0.50 -7.48 17.20
N VAL A 88 -0.34 -6.15 17.28
CA VAL A 88 -0.94 -5.21 16.33
C VAL A 88 -0.43 -5.47 14.92
N MET A 89 0.88 -5.68 14.74
CA MET A 89 1.44 -5.95 13.42
C MET A 89 1.00 -7.29 12.83
N SER A 90 0.82 -8.32 13.67
CA SER A 90 0.30 -9.62 13.22
C SER A 90 -1.13 -9.52 12.73
N GLU A 91 -1.98 -8.78 13.45
CA GLU A 91 -3.36 -8.54 13.05
C GLU A 91 -3.47 -7.63 11.84
N TRP A 92 -2.67 -6.56 11.79
CA TRP A 92 -2.67 -5.62 10.68
C TRP A 92 -2.22 -6.31 9.38
N ALA A 93 -1.11 -7.06 9.41
CA ALA A 93 -0.62 -7.77 8.23
C ALA A 93 -1.63 -8.79 7.68
N LYS A 94 -2.48 -9.34 8.54
CA LYS A 94 -3.58 -10.26 8.16
C LYS A 94 -4.77 -9.52 7.55
N GLN A 95 -5.08 -8.32 8.04
CA GLN A 95 -6.28 -7.58 7.66
C GLN A 95 -6.08 -6.56 6.55
N GLN A 96 -4.84 -6.21 6.20
CA GLN A 96 -4.59 -5.13 5.25
C GLN A 96 -5.33 -5.31 3.91
N GLY A 97 -5.40 -6.53 3.38
CA GLY A 97 -6.13 -6.82 2.13
C GLY A 97 -7.66 -6.81 2.24
N GLU A 98 -8.19 -6.72 3.46
CA GLU A 98 -9.64 -6.61 3.72
C GLU A 98 -10.07 -5.16 3.99
N ILE A 99 -9.13 -4.21 4.00
CA ILE A 99 -9.43 -2.79 4.22
C ILE A 99 -10.02 -2.22 2.94
N GLN A 100 -11.20 -1.62 3.06
CA GLN A 100 -11.94 -0.98 1.98
C GLN A 100 -12.02 0.53 2.23
N GLY A 101 -12.24 1.28 1.15
CA GLY A 101 -12.31 2.74 1.15
C GLY A 101 -10.98 3.40 0.80
N ALA A 102 -11.02 4.35 -0.14
CA ALA A 102 -9.82 4.97 -0.70
C ALA A 102 -8.97 5.67 0.38
N TYR A 103 -9.62 6.40 1.29
CA TYR A 103 -8.95 7.08 2.40
C TYR A 103 -8.24 6.08 3.33
N GLN A 104 -8.92 5.02 3.77
CA GLN A 104 -8.38 4.02 4.68
C GLN A 104 -7.21 3.27 4.04
N ILE A 105 -7.32 2.92 2.76
CA ILE A 105 -6.24 2.30 1.99
C ILE A 105 -5.04 3.25 1.92
N LYS A 106 -5.23 4.53 1.58
CA LYS A 106 -4.15 5.55 1.56
C LYS A 106 -3.45 5.63 2.92
N VAL A 107 -4.21 5.85 4.00
CA VAL A 107 -3.65 6.06 5.35
C VAL A 107 -2.92 4.83 5.87
N THR A 108 -3.52 3.64 5.74
CA THR A 108 -2.94 2.41 6.28
C THR A 108 -1.72 1.95 5.47
N THR A 109 -1.78 2.04 4.14
CA THR A 109 -0.67 1.68 3.25
C THR A 109 0.53 2.59 3.46
N THR A 110 0.32 3.90 3.52
CA THR A 110 1.41 4.85 3.78
C THR A 110 1.99 4.71 5.19
N ALA A 111 1.17 4.37 6.20
CA ALA A 111 1.66 4.07 7.55
C ALA A 111 2.55 2.81 7.58
N LEU A 112 2.18 1.75 6.84
CA LEU A 112 3.00 0.55 6.70
C LEU A 112 4.34 0.85 6.03
N ALA A 113 4.36 1.72 5.01
CA ALA A 113 5.60 2.19 4.38
C ALA A 113 6.49 3.00 5.36
N LEU A 114 5.90 3.85 6.20
CA LEU A 114 6.62 4.56 7.26
C LEU A 114 7.21 3.59 8.29
N LEU A 115 6.44 2.60 8.74
CA LEU A 115 6.93 1.56 9.65
C LEU A 115 8.11 0.80 9.04
N LEU A 116 7.99 0.34 7.79
CA LEU A 116 9.08 -0.36 7.11
C LEU A 116 10.33 0.52 6.94
N SER A 117 10.16 1.83 6.71
CA SER A 117 11.26 2.79 6.59
C SER A 117 12.12 2.91 7.85
N THR A 118 11.54 2.66 9.03
CA THR A 118 12.30 2.71 10.31
C THR A 118 13.38 1.64 10.40
N ARG A 119 13.20 0.50 9.72
CA ARG A 119 14.06 -0.70 9.86
C ARG A 119 14.23 -1.13 11.33
N HIS A 120 13.24 -0.83 12.17
CA HIS A 120 13.30 -1.11 13.59
C HIS A 120 13.50 -2.60 13.86
N VAL A 121 14.37 -2.94 14.82
CA VAL A 121 14.77 -4.33 15.12
C VAL A 121 13.57 -5.22 15.48
N GLU A 122 12.54 -4.64 16.08
CA GLU A 122 11.32 -5.36 16.44
C GLU A 122 10.54 -5.88 15.22
N LEU A 123 10.63 -5.21 14.07
CA LEU A 123 9.99 -5.71 12.85
C LEU A 123 10.56 -7.08 12.45
N ALA A 124 11.88 -7.24 12.54
CA ALA A 124 12.56 -8.46 12.13
C ALA A 124 12.28 -9.67 13.05
N LYS A 125 11.76 -9.44 14.26
CA LYS A 125 11.42 -10.51 15.22
C LYS A 125 10.06 -11.15 14.93
N ILE A 126 9.23 -10.52 14.10
CA ILE A 126 7.86 -10.93 13.87
C ILE A 126 7.78 -11.77 12.59
N ASN A 127 7.16 -12.94 12.70
CA ASN A 127 6.81 -13.80 11.58
C ASN A 127 5.30 -13.83 11.41
N VAL A 128 4.83 -13.72 10.16
CA VAL A 128 3.41 -13.63 9.83
C VAL A 128 3.04 -14.59 8.70
N GLN A 129 1.74 -14.77 8.49
CA GLN A 129 1.21 -15.57 7.38
C GLN A 129 1.53 -14.89 6.04
N GLY A 130 2.23 -15.63 5.19
CA GLY A 130 2.66 -15.20 3.87
C GLY A 130 1.61 -15.53 2.81
N HIS A 131 1.90 -16.50 1.96
CA HIS A 131 1.10 -16.89 0.81
C HIS A 131 0.29 -18.16 1.08
N LEU A 132 -0.89 -18.24 0.48
CA LEU A 132 -1.72 -19.45 0.52
C LEU A 132 -1.07 -20.55 -0.33
N VAL A 133 -0.68 -21.65 0.30
CA VAL A 133 -0.15 -22.85 -0.36
C VAL A 133 -1.32 -23.66 -0.92
N LYS A 134 -1.56 -23.52 -2.23
CA LYS A 134 -2.55 -24.34 -2.95
C LYS A 134 -2.02 -25.78 -3.04
N THR A 135 -2.45 -26.63 -2.12
CA THR A 135 -2.04 -28.04 -2.02
C THR A 135 -2.81 -28.96 -2.98
N ILE A 136 -3.92 -28.50 -3.57
CA ILE A 136 -4.78 -29.30 -4.45
C ILE A 136 -5.11 -28.50 -5.71
N ALA A 137 -4.85 -29.08 -6.88
CA ALA A 137 -5.27 -28.53 -8.16
C ALA A 137 -6.79 -28.77 -8.36
N GLY A 138 -7.55 -27.70 -8.60
CA GLY A 138 -9.00 -27.73 -8.89
C GLY A 138 -9.85 -26.85 -7.96
N ILE A 139 -11.14 -26.74 -8.27
CA ILE A 139 -12.11 -26.01 -7.44
C ILE A 139 -12.23 -26.71 -6.07
N THR A 140 -11.82 -26.02 -5.02
CA THR A 140 -11.99 -26.50 -3.63
C THR A 140 -13.37 -26.11 -3.13
N THR A 141 -14.26 -27.10 -3.01
CA THR A 141 -15.59 -26.89 -2.44
C THR A 141 -15.51 -26.76 -0.91
N ARG A 142 -16.49 -26.10 -0.28
CA ARG A 142 -16.55 -25.89 1.18
C ARG A 142 -16.38 -27.17 2.01
N SER A 143 -16.83 -28.32 1.53
CA SER A 143 -16.66 -29.61 2.20
C SER A 143 -15.20 -30.11 2.16
N LYS A 144 -14.48 -29.87 1.05
CA LYS A 144 -13.05 -30.21 0.92
C LYS A 144 -12.14 -29.28 1.74
N ALA A 145 -12.42 -27.99 1.80
CA ALA A 145 -11.69 -27.04 2.66
C ALA A 145 -11.80 -27.41 4.16
N LYS A 146 -12.90 -28.04 4.58
CA LYS A 146 -13.07 -28.51 5.96
C LYS A 146 -12.19 -29.73 6.28
N SER A 147 -11.86 -30.57 5.27
CA SER A 147 -10.99 -31.74 5.42
C SER A 147 -9.51 -31.45 5.21
N THR A 148 -9.17 -30.43 4.43
CA THR A 148 -7.80 -29.95 4.20
C THR A 148 -7.76 -28.44 4.45
N PRO A 149 -7.42 -28.00 5.69
CA PRO A 149 -7.37 -26.59 6.01
C PRO A 149 -6.29 -25.87 5.18
N ASP A 150 -6.56 -24.61 4.87
CA ASP A 150 -5.65 -23.74 4.14
C ASP A 150 -4.29 -23.68 4.82
N GLN A 151 -3.24 -24.05 4.07
CA GLN A 151 -1.87 -23.95 4.54
C GLN A 151 -1.28 -22.62 4.06
N TRP A 152 -0.67 -21.87 4.97
CA TRP A 152 -0.04 -20.59 4.66
C TRP A 152 1.46 -20.73 4.86
N THR A 153 2.26 -20.12 3.97
CA THR A 153 3.69 -19.97 4.23
C THR A 153 3.89 -19.02 5.41
N VAL A 154 5.06 -19.09 6.04
CA VAL A 154 5.49 -18.13 7.06
C VAL A 154 6.56 -17.25 6.46
N MET A 155 6.47 -15.94 6.67
CA MET A 155 7.48 -14.99 6.20
C MET A 155 7.76 -13.91 7.23
N PRO A 156 8.95 -13.28 7.22
CA PRO A 156 9.26 -12.15 8.09
C PRO A 156 8.33 -10.97 7.83
N LEU A 157 7.94 -10.26 8.88
CA LEU A 157 7.05 -9.10 8.79
C LEU A 157 7.56 -8.01 7.82
N PRO A 158 8.86 -7.63 7.76
CA PRO A 158 9.32 -6.65 6.79
C PRO A 158 9.04 -7.07 5.34
N ALA A 159 9.20 -8.37 5.04
CA ALA A 159 8.92 -8.90 3.72
C ALA A 159 7.40 -8.92 3.45
N LYS A 160 6.57 -9.23 4.45
CA LYS A 160 5.11 -9.16 4.32
C LYS A 160 4.63 -7.73 4.08
N ILE A 161 5.18 -6.74 4.78
CA ILE A 161 4.85 -5.33 4.56
C ILE A 161 5.23 -4.95 3.13
N LEU A 162 6.44 -5.27 2.67
CA LEU A 162 6.85 -5.00 1.30
C LEU A 162 5.93 -5.66 0.26
N ALA A 163 5.50 -6.90 0.51
CA ALA A 163 4.54 -7.61 -0.32
C ALA A 163 3.17 -6.91 -0.37
N LEU A 164 2.64 -6.47 0.78
CA LEU A 164 1.38 -5.71 0.84
C LEU A 164 1.44 -4.39 0.07
N LEU A 165 2.57 -3.66 0.16
CA LEU A 165 2.77 -2.43 -0.61
C LEU A 165 2.82 -2.72 -2.13
N ALA A 166 3.38 -3.88 -2.52
CA ALA A 166 3.42 -4.31 -3.91
C ALA A 166 2.05 -4.76 -4.42
N ASP A 167 1.24 -5.41 -3.58
CA ASP A 167 -0.14 -5.80 -3.93
C ASP A 167 -1.00 -4.57 -4.22
N VAL A 168 -0.95 -3.55 -3.35
CA VAL A 168 -1.64 -2.27 -3.59
C VAL A 168 -1.16 -1.61 -4.88
N LEU A 169 0.14 -1.69 -5.17
CA LEU A 169 0.68 -1.16 -6.41
C LEU A 169 0.14 -1.91 -7.65
N ILE A 170 0.02 -3.24 -7.58
CA ILE A 170 -0.54 -4.06 -8.66
C ILE A 170 -2.00 -3.68 -8.89
N GLU A 171 -2.79 -3.59 -7.82
CA GLU A 171 -4.20 -3.19 -7.89
C GLU A 171 -4.36 -1.82 -8.57
N ILE A 172 -3.50 -0.85 -8.20
CA ILE A 172 -3.46 0.46 -8.84
C ILE A 172 -3.14 0.35 -10.35
N GLN A 173 -2.21 -0.52 -10.74
CA GLN A 173 -1.83 -0.71 -12.15
C GLN A 173 -2.92 -1.42 -12.96
N GLU A 174 -3.61 -2.39 -12.38
CA GLU A 174 -4.68 -3.14 -13.02
C GLU A 174 -5.91 -2.29 -13.30
N GLN A 175 -6.32 -1.44 -12.35
CA GLN A 175 -7.45 -0.52 -12.53
C GLN A 175 -7.23 0.45 -13.70
N VAL A 176 -5.98 0.83 -13.96
CA VAL A 176 -5.60 1.72 -15.06
C VAL A 176 -5.52 0.97 -16.40
N GLY A 177 -5.18 -0.33 -16.38
CA GLY A 177 -5.17 -1.17 -17.57
C GLY A 177 -6.58 -1.49 -18.09
N ILE A 178 -7.58 -1.53 -17.21
CA ILE A 178 -8.98 -1.80 -17.58
C ILE A 178 -9.69 -0.54 -18.09
N GLY A 179 -9.30 0.65 -17.61
CA GLY A 179 -9.89 1.94 -18.00
C GLY A 179 -9.49 2.45 -19.40
N ASN A 180 -8.74 1.69 -20.18
CA ASN A 180 -8.32 2.06 -21.53
C ASN A 180 -8.88 1.12 -22.62
N ASP A 181 -9.80 0.21 -22.25
CA ASP A 181 -10.51 -0.73 -23.14
C ASP A 181 -12.04 -0.43 -23.23
N GLU A 182 -12.52 0.70 -22.68
CA GLU A 182 -13.93 1.14 -22.80
C GLU A 182 -14.13 2.23 -23.87
N ASP A 183 -13.44 2.12 -25.00
CA ASP A 183 -13.81 2.85 -26.22
C ASP A 183 -13.51 1.97 -27.45
N SER A 184 -14.12 0.78 -27.49
CA SER A 184 -14.21 -0.02 -28.72
C SER A 184 -15.45 -0.91 -28.71
N ASP A 185 -16.35 -0.63 -29.65
CA ASP A 185 -17.38 -1.50 -30.23
C ASP A 185 -18.67 -1.78 -29.45
N TRP A 186 -19.46 -0.72 -29.24
CA TRP A 186 -20.92 -0.82 -29.40
C TRP A 186 -21.37 -0.11 -30.68
N GLU A 187 -20.96 -0.65 -31.85
CA GLU A 187 -21.81 -0.56 -33.04
C GLU A 187 -22.65 -1.84 -33.14
N GLU A 188 -23.92 -1.69 -32.78
CA GLU A 188 -24.98 -2.65 -33.05
C GLU A 188 -25.12 -2.84 -34.57
N ILE A 189 -24.50 -3.87 -35.14
CA ILE A 189 -24.82 -4.33 -36.49
C ILE A 189 -25.88 -5.42 -36.38
N GLN A 190 -27.10 -5.05 -36.76
CA GLN A 190 -28.18 -5.98 -37.07
C GLN A 190 -27.69 -6.96 -38.14
N ALA A 191 -27.70 -8.25 -37.81
CA ALA A 191 -27.46 -9.31 -38.77
C ALA A 191 -28.69 -9.47 -39.69
N GLU A 192 -28.56 -9.06 -40.95
CA GLU A 192 -29.15 -9.78 -42.07
C GLU A 192 -28.04 -10.20 -43.04
N ASP A 193 -28.13 -11.48 -43.38
CA ASP A 193 -27.28 -12.35 -44.18
C ASP A 193 -26.86 -11.79 -45.55
N VAL A 194 -25.63 -12.09 -46.00
CA VAL A 194 -25.27 -12.80 -47.26
C VAL A 194 -23.78 -12.62 -47.62
N GLU A 195 -23.11 -13.78 -47.75
CA GLU A 195 -21.93 -14.20 -48.54
C GLU A 195 -21.15 -13.15 -49.38
N THR A 196 -19.80 -13.15 -49.36
CA THR A 196 -18.90 -14.03 -50.15
C THR A 196 -17.44 -13.51 -50.12
N ASP A 197 -16.49 -14.43 -49.94
CA ASP A 197 -15.14 -14.56 -50.51
C ASP A 197 -14.04 -13.47 -50.53
N GLN A 198 -12.90 -13.92 -49.97
CA GLN A 198 -11.52 -13.89 -50.49
C GLN A 198 -10.55 -12.73 -50.17
N ASP A 199 -9.45 -13.19 -49.54
CA ASP A 199 -8.05 -12.81 -49.70
C ASP A 199 -7.40 -11.73 -48.80
N LEU A 200 -6.44 -12.23 -48.01
CA LEU A 200 -5.05 -11.76 -47.83
C LEU A 200 -4.89 -10.29 -47.38
N VAL A 201 -4.22 -9.96 -46.27
CA VAL A 201 -2.80 -10.23 -46.01
C VAL A 201 -2.54 -10.15 -44.50
N ILE A 202 -1.82 -11.13 -43.95
CA ILE A 202 -1.17 -11.06 -42.64
C ILE A 202 0.00 -10.09 -42.75
N SER A 203 -0.01 -8.99 -41.99
CA SER A 203 1.22 -8.25 -41.68
C SER A 203 1.27 -7.93 -40.19
N SER A 204 2.16 -8.65 -39.51
CA SER A 204 2.64 -8.37 -38.16
C SER A 204 3.26 -6.97 -38.06
N GLY A 205 3.09 -6.30 -36.92
CA GLY A 205 3.80 -5.05 -36.66
C GLY A 205 3.65 -4.54 -35.23
N ALA A 206 4.26 -5.26 -34.29
CA ALA A 206 4.81 -4.77 -33.02
C ALA A 206 4.14 -3.54 -32.37
N THR A 207 3.32 -3.77 -31.33
CA THR A 207 3.01 -2.71 -30.36
C THR A 207 4.22 -2.51 -29.45
N SER A 208 4.98 -1.48 -29.84
CA SER A 208 5.88 -0.72 -28.99
C SER A 208 5.32 -0.57 -27.58
N PHE A 209 6.02 -1.12 -26.59
CA PHE A 209 5.79 -0.82 -25.18
C PHE A 209 6.13 0.66 -24.91
N GLY A 210 5.14 1.51 -25.12
CA GLY A 210 5.18 2.95 -24.87
C GLY A 210 5.10 3.25 -23.39
N ARG A 211 6.13 3.94 -22.90
CA ARG A 211 6.28 4.61 -21.60
C ARG A 211 5.00 5.35 -21.15
N PRO A 212 4.53 5.15 -19.90
CA PRO A 212 3.48 5.99 -19.37
C PRO A 212 3.91 7.42 -19.14
N THR A 213 3.12 8.34 -19.67
CA THR A 213 3.29 9.78 -19.50
C THR A 213 2.83 10.21 -18.10
N TYR A 214 3.28 11.38 -17.66
CA TYR A 214 2.81 12.02 -16.42
C TYR A 214 1.28 12.14 -16.37
N GLU A 215 0.67 12.34 -17.53
CA GLU A 215 -0.77 12.38 -17.76
C GLU A 215 -1.45 11.04 -17.45
N GLN A 216 -0.79 9.91 -17.72
CA GLN A 216 -1.30 8.60 -17.32
C GLN A 216 -1.26 8.41 -15.80
N LEU A 217 -0.23 8.92 -15.09
CA LEU A 217 -0.15 8.90 -13.62
C LEU A 217 -1.23 9.77 -12.95
N GLU A 218 -1.53 10.92 -13.57
CA GLU A 218 -2.61 11.82 -13.14
C GLU A 218 -3.99 11.18 -13.35
N ALA A 219 -4.18 10.45 -14.46
CA ALA A 219 -5.37 9.63 -14.67
C ALA A 219 -5.53 8.51 -13.63
N MET A 220 -4.44 7.87 -13.19
CA MET A 220 -4.48 6.87 -12.09
C MET A 220 -4.94 7.50 -10.76
N ALA A 221 -4.54 8.75 -10.51
CA ALA A 221 -4.94 9.49 -9.32
C ALA A 221 -6.46 9.72 -9.29
N LYS A 222 -6.99 10.13 -10.45
CA LYS A 222 -8.40 10.50 -10.62
C LYS A 222 -9.34 9.31 -10.46
N VAL A 223 -9.00 8.14 -11.00
CA VAL A 223 -9.81 6.91 -10.87
C VAL A 223 -9.89 6.42 -9.42
N PHE A 224 -8.81 6.58 -8.64
CA PHE A 224 -8.85 6.27 -7.21
C PHE A 224 -9.75 7.22 -6.40
N ASP A 225 -9.84 8.48 -6.83
CA ASP A 225 -10.66 9.48 -6.15
C ASP A 225 -12.14 9.43 -6.59
N GLU A 226 -12.45 8.95 -7.80
CA GLU A 226 -13.81 8.92 -8.37
C GLU A 226 -14.71 7.75 -7.88
N ASN A 227 -14.18 6.73 -7.20
CA ASN A 227 -15.00 5.67 -6.56
C ASN A 227 -15.70 6.15 -5.26
N GLN A 228 -15.96 7.46 -5.11
CA GLN A 228 -16.54 8.10 -3.93
C GLN A 228 -18.06 8.38 -4.05
N GLU A 229 -18.75 7.84 -5.05
CA GLU A 229 -20.21 7.95 -5.17
C GLU A 229 -20.95 6.83 -4.43
N ASP A 230 -20.77 6.75 -3.10
CA ASP A 230 -21.75 6.14 -2.19
C ASP A 230 -21.57 6.82 -0.82
N GLY A 231 -22.36 7.88 -0.60
CA GLY A 231 -22.25 8.74 0.58
C GLY A 231 -22.70 8.04 1.86
N ASP A 232 -21.73 7.58 2.67
CA ASP A 232 -21.92 7.14 4.06
C ASP A 232 -20.65 7.46 4.87
N GLU A 233 -20.79 8.27 5.94
CA GLU A 233 -19.86 8.53 7.08
C GLU A 233 -18.36 8.86 6.84
N ASP A 234 -17.75 8.46 5.73
CA ASP A 234 -16.34 8.61 5.37
C ASP A 234 -15.98 10.04 4.94
N ASP A 235 -16.96 10.77 4.42
CA ASP A 235 -16.81 12.13 3.87
C ASP A 235 -16.44 13.17 4.95
N LEU A 236 -16.77 12.90 6.23
CA LEU A 236 -16.37 13.74 7.37
C LEU A 236 -14.94 13.48 7.85
N LEU A 237 -14.39 12.30 7.57
CA LEU A 237 -13.03 11.90 7.98
C LEU A 237 -11.98 12.28 6.93
N SER A 238 -12.36 12.17 5.65
CA SER A 238 -11.46 12.34 4.50
C SER A 238 -11.12 13.80 4.20
N GLY A 239 -12.09 14.73 4.31
CA GLY A 239 -11.91 16.12 3.86
C GLY A 239 -10.98 16.99 4.72
N ALA A 240 -10.72 16.61 5.97
CA ALA A 240 -9.89 17.39 6.89
C ALA A 240 -8.41 16.93 6.95
N ASP A 241 -8.11 15.74 6.42
CA ASP A 241 -6.82 15.08 6.60
C ASP A 241 -5.93 15.22 5.35
N PRO A 242 -4.74 15.85 5.44
CA PRO A 242 -3.81 15.97 4.32
C PRO A 242 -3.39 14.63 3.71
N LEU A 243 -3.54 13.51 4.43
CA LEU A 243 -3.26 12.19 3.89
C LEU A 243 -4.25 11.77 2.80
N ASN A 244 -5.45 12.35 2.75
CA ASN A 244 -6.42 12.05 1.71
C ASN A 244 -5.97 12.56 0.33
N GLU A 245 -5.23 13.68 0.32
CA GLU A 245 -4.67 14.32 -0.89
C GLU A 245 -3.44 13.58 -1.46
N ILE A 246 -2.97 12.54 -0.78
CA ILE A 246 -1.79 11.78 -1.24
C ILE A 246 -2.17 10.98 -2.48
N ASN A 247 -1.46 11.24 -3.58
CA ASN A 247 -1.41 10.31 -4.70
C ASN A 247 -0.63 9.05 -4.29
N LEU A 248 -1.37 7.97 -4.02
CA LEU A 248 -0.82 6.73 -3.48
C LEU A 248 0.17 6.07 -4.43
N ALA A 249 -0.08 6.12 -5.75
CA ALA A 249 0.81 5.56 -6.76
C ALA A 249 2.19 6.24 -6.74
N ASN A 250 2.20 7.58 -6.73
CA ASN A 250 3.43 8.38 -6.66
C ASN A 250 4.15 8.17 -5.33
N TYR A 251 3.40 8.13 -4.22
CA TYR A 251 3.98 7.87 -2.89
C TYR A 251 4.69 6.52 -2.84
N LEU A 252 4.03 5.45 -3.31
CA LEU A 252 4.61 4.11 -3.34
C LEU A 252 5.83 4.05 -4.26
N ALA A 253 5.75 4.68 -5.43
CA ALA A 253 6.87 4.73 -6.36
C ALA A 253 8.12 5.39 -5.73
N ASP A 254 7.92 6.55 -5.11
CA ASP A 254 8.96 7.26 -4.36
C ASP A 254 9.50 6.44 -3.20
N PHE A 255 8.62 5.76 -2.46
CA PHE A 255 9.01 4.89 -1.35
C PHE A 255 9.93 3.77 -1.83
N PHE A 256 9.56 2.99 -2.86
CA PHE A 256 10.38 1.89 -3.36
C PHE A 256 11.75 2.37 -3.85
N VAL A 257 11.81 3.53 -4.52
CA VAL A 257 13.07 4.14 -4.94
C VAL A 257 13.92 4.58 -3.75
N LYS A 258 13.35 5.27 -2.77
CA LYS A 258 14.09 5.73 -1.58
C LYS A 258 14.58 4.55 -0.75
N PHE A 259 13.73 3.54 -0.56
CA PHE A 259 14.02 2.37 0.26
C PHE A 259 15.12 1.50 -0.36
N SER A 260 15.06 1.24 -1.67
CA SER A 260 16.10 0.48 -2.39
C SER A 260 17.46 1.17 -2.41
N HIS A 261 17.50 2.51 -2.51
CA HIS A 261 18.76 3.26 -2.43
C HIS A 261 19.35 3.33 -1.02
N SER A 262 18.50 3.36 0.00
CA SER A 262 18.95 3.51 1.38
C SER A 262 19.61 2.24 1.92
N ASP A 263 19.08 1.06 1.61
CA ASP A 263 19.68 -0.22 1.98
C ASP A 263 19.35 -1.29 0.93
N ARG A 264 20.22 -1.38 -0.07
CA ARG A 264 20.04 -2.28 -1.20
C ARG A 264 20.10 -3.75 -0.80
N GLN A 265 20.94 -4.11 0.17
CA GLN A 265 21.09 -5.51 0.59
C GLN A 265 19.84 -6.01 1.29
N LEU A 266 19.30 -5.21 2.21
CA LEU A 266 18.05 -5.52 2.88
C LEU A 266 16.91 -5.59 1.86
N PHE A 267 16.81 -4.63 0.96
CA PHE A 267 15.79 -4.62 -0.09
C PHE A 267 15.83 -5.88 -0.96
N ASP A 268 17.00 -6.24 -1.50
CA ASP A 268 17.18 -7.42 -2.33
C ASP A 268 16.83 -8.71 -1.57
N HIS A 269 17.17 -8.79 -0.28
CA HIS A 269 16.79 -9.92 0.58
C HIS A 269 15.28 -10.00 0.80
N LEU A 270 14.60 -8.87 1.04
CA LEU A 270 13.14 -8.86 1.19
C LEU A 270 12.45 -9.28 -0.11
N CYS A 271 12.90 -8.78 -1.27
CA CYS A 271 12.34 -9.12 -2.57
C CYS A 271 12.39 -10.63 -2.88
N GLN A 272 13.36 -11.37 -2.37
CA GLN A 272 13.43 -12.83 -2.56
C GLN A 272 12.23 -13.58 -1.96
N SER A 273 11.56 -12.99 -0.96
CA SER A 273 10.38 -13.58 -0.31
C SER A 273 9.07 -13.21 -1.00
N LEU A 274 9.09 -12.31 -1.99
CA LEU A 274 7.90 -11.86 -2.72
C LEU A 274 7.57 -12.81 -3.89
N THR A 275 6.31 -12.78 -4.33
CA THR A 275 5.89 -13.46 -5.56
C THR A 275 6.50 -12.82 -6.81
N LEU A 276 6.52 -13.56 -7.92
CA LEU A 276 7.01 -13.04 -9.21
C LEU A 276 6.22 -11.80 -9.67
N ALA A 277 4.91 -11.77 -9.46
CA ALA A 277 4.06 -10.62 -9.82
C ALA A 277 4.47 -9.36 -9.02
N GLN A 278 4.62 -9.51 -7.70
CA GLN A 278 5.06 -8.42 -6.82
C GLN A 278 6.46 -7.92 -7.18
N GLN A 279 7.41 -8.83 -7.44
CA GLN A 279 8.76 -8.46 -7.88
C GLN A 279 8.73 -7.69 -9.21
N ASN A 280 7.94 -8.14 -10.19
CA ASN A 280 7.81 -7.47 -11.49
C ASN A 280 7.21 -6.07 -11.35
N ALA A 281 6.16 -5.91 -10.55
CA ALA A 281 5.52 -4.61 -10.32
C ALA A 281 6.51 -3.59 -9.72
N ILE A 282 7.28 -4.01 -8.71
CA ILE A 282 8.32 -3.16 -8.12
C ILE A 282 9.42 -2.85 -9.14
N GLN A 283 9.89 -3.85 -9.88
CA GLN A 283 10.97 -3.67 -10.87
C GLN A 283 10.57 -2.72 -12.01
N MET A 284 9.30 -2.75 -12.43
CA MET A 284 8.77 -1.82 -13.43
C MET A 284 8.92 -0.37 -12.97
N ILE A 285 8.62 -0.07 -11.71
CA ILE A 285 8.79 1.28 -11.14
C ILE A 285 10.26 1.67 -11.06
N LEU A 286 11.11 0.80 -10.50
CA LEU A 286 12.53 1.09 -10.32
C LEU A 286 13.22 1.36 -11.67
N ASN A 287 12.85 0.60 -12.71
CA ASN A 287 13.37 0.81 -14.06
C ASN A 287 12.86 2.10 -14.70
N ARG A 288 11.58 2.46 -14.49
CA ARG A 288 11.01 3.72 -15.01
C ARG A 288 11.75 4.94 -14.45
N LEU A 289 11.98 4.97 -13.15
CA LEU A 289 12.64 6.10 -12.48
C LEU A 289 14.16 6.14 -12.77
N GLY A 290 14.82 4.99 -12.91
CA GLY A 290 16.21 4.92 -13.35
C GLY A 290 16.44 5.39 -14.80
N CYS A 291 15.45 5.24 -15.69
CA CYS A 291 15.49 5.81 -17.04
C CYS A 291 15.25 7.33 -17.05
N LEU A 292 14.30 7.84 -16.27
CA LEU A 292 14.02 9.29 -16.13
C LEU A 292 15.23 10.08 -15.59
N VAL A 293 15.97 9.52 -14.63
CA VAL A 293 17.20 10.16 -14.11
C VAL A 293 18.30 10.20 -15.18
N ARG A 294 18.46 9.13 -15.97
CA ARG A 294 19.43 9.09 -17.08
C ARG A 294 19.07 10.06 -18.20
N GLU A 295 17.79 10.19 -18.52
CA GLU A 295 17.29 11.11 -19.55
C GLU A 295 17.46 12.58 -19.13
N LYS A 296 17.14 12.93 -17.87
CA LYS A 296 17.42 14.27 -17.31
C LYS A 296 18.92 14.57 -17.22
N MET A 297 19.78 13.57 -17.00
CA MET A 297 21.24 13.73 -17.07
C MET A 297 21.75 13.93 -18.51
N GLN A 298 21.09 13.35 -19.51
CA GLN A 298 21.41 13.58 -20.93
C GLN A 298 20.91 14.94 -21.43
N GLU A 299 19.74 15.40 -20.97
CA GLU A 299 19.21 16.74 -21.27
C GLU A 299 20.05 17.86 -20.63
N SER A 300 20.56 17.64 -19.41
CA SER A 300 21.49 18.57 -18.75
C SER A 300 22.94 18.48 -19.26
N GLY A 301 23.27 17.45 -20.04
CA GLY A 301 24.62 17.21 -20.58
C GLY A 301 24.89 17.79 -21.98
N SER A 302 23.93 18.49 -22.60
CA SER A 302 24.08 18.99 -23.99
C SER A 302 24.13 20.51 -24.09
N THR A 303 25.15 21.14 -23.49
CA THR A 303 25.83 22.31 -24.10
C THR A 303 27.31 22.29 -23.70
N TRP A 304 28.19 22.29 -24.71
CA TRP A 304 29.64 22.20 -24.55
C TRP A 304 30.26 23.52 -24.04
N GLY A 305 31.26 23.42 -23.16
CA GLY A 305 32.47 24.24 -23.30
C GLY A 305 33.05 24.96 -22.08
N THR A 306 33.62 24.23 -21.12
CA THR A 306 34.98 24.36 -20.52
C THR A 306 35.00 24.00 -19.02
N PRO A 307 36.08 23.35 -18.53
CA PRO A 307 36.16 22.87 -17.15
C PRO A 307 36.69 23.97 -16.24
N VAL A 308 35.90 24.39 -15.26
CA VAL A 308 36.43 25.02 -14.04
C VAL A 308 36.23 24.05 -12.90
N ALA A 309 37.28 23.28 -12.65
CA ALA A 309 37.46 22.64 -11.37
C ALA A 309 37.61 23.71 -10.27
N LEU A 310 37.16 23.33 -9.07
CA LEU A 310 37.49 23.86 -7.75
C LEU A 310 36.54 24.91 -7.15
N LEU A 311 36.25 24.61 -5.87
CA LEU A 311 35.46 25.34 -4.87
C LEU A 311 33.97 25.20 -5.18
N TRP A 312 33.10 24.66 -4.30
CA TRP A 312 32.94 24.99 -2.90
C TRP A 312 32.59 23.73 -2.07
N TRP A 313 33.56 23.26 -1.29
CA TRP A 313 33.29 22.86 0.09
C TRP A 313 33.24 24.18 0.86
N GLU A 314 32.14 24.50 1.53
CA GLU A 314 32.08 25.30 2.76
C GLU A 314 30.61 25.54 3.15
N LEU A 315 30.24 24.97 4.30
CA LEU A 315 29.24 25.49 5.24
C LEU A 315 29.50 26.98 5.51
N PRO A 316 28.48 27.81 5.87
CA PRO A 316 27.99 27.89 7.27
C PRO A 316 26.48 28.23 7.35
N MET A 317 25.73 28.16 8.46
CA MET A 317 25.92 27.90 9.90
C MET A 317 24.68 27.15 10.40
#